data_AF-A0A0R2BUJ9-F1
#
_entry.id   AF-A0A0R2BUJ9-F1
#
_cell.length_a   1.000
_cell.length_b   1.000
_cell.length_c   1.000
_cell.angle_alpha   90.00
_cell.angle_beta   90.00
_cell.angle_gamma   90.00
#
_symmetry.space_group_name_H-M   'P 1'
#
loop_
_entity.id
_entity.type
_entity.pdbx_description
1 polymer ?
#
loop_
_entity_poly.entity_id
_entity_poly.type
_entity_poly.pdbx_seq_one_letter_code
_entity_poly.pdbx_strand_id
1 'polypeptide(L)'
;MKYRKTALIEAEQYIGSPAQVIEYNIVEIPPIIGTDKPYEYFIPTLEGPMELHAGDWIATGVNGEHWPIADDVFKKTYAKLPVIPYNVAAFIKLCKGSNIDLRDVLYFENNGFDYVKEDEARIGDWIADHQDKVARAWLDGYEVEK
;
A
#
# COMPACT_ATOMS: atom_id res chain seq x y z
N MET A 1 -16.58 -18.81 8.83
CA MET A 1 -16.55 -17.35 9.10
C MET A 1 -15.59 -16.71 8.10
N LYS A 2 -15.75 -15.42 7.75
CA LYS A 2 -14.90 -14.70 6.79
C LYS A 2 -14.16 -13.56 7.52
N TYR A 3 -12.88 -13.32 7.20
CA TYR A 3 -12.02 -12.33 7.84
C TYR A 3 -11.29 -11.48 6.79
N ARG A 4 -10.92 -10.23 7.13
CA ARG A 4 -10.04 -9.37 6.32
C ARG A 4 -8.74 -9.10 7.07
N LYS A 5 -7.61 -9.04 6.37
CA LYS A 5 -6.33 -8.58 6.93
C LYS A 5 -6.42 -7.08 7.23
N THR A 6 -5.96 -6.64 8.40
CA THR A 6 -6.01 -5.23 8.82
C THR A 6 -4.65 -4.55 8.76
N ALA A 7 -3.57 -5.33 8.73
CA ALA A 7 -2.21 -4.80 8.60
C ALA A 7 -1.92 -4.46 7.13
N LEU A 8 -1.28 -3.30 6.94
CA LEU A 8 -0.65 -2.95 5.67
C LEU A 8 0.54 -3.89 5.42
N ILE A 9 0.90 -4.00 4.14
CA ILE A 9 2.14 -4.63 3.72
C ILE A 9 2.94 -3.64 2.89
N GLU A 10 4.26 -3.78 2.92
CA GLU A 10 5.13 -3.21 1.91
C GLU A 10 5.35 -4.25 0.82
N ALA A 11 5.48 -3.79 -0.42
CA ALA A 11 5.81 -4.66 -1.53
C ALA A 11 6.55 -3.88 -2.61
N GLU A 12 7.54 -4.52 -3.20
CA GLU A 12 8.34 -4.01 -4.30
C GLU A 12 8.28 -4.97 -5.48
N GLN A 13 8.21 -4.44 -6.71
CA GLN A 13 8.28 -5.29 -7.89
C GLN A 13 9.72 -5.72 -8.15
N TYR A 14 9.94 -7.02 -8.30
CA TYR A 14 11.23 -7.59 -8.64
C TYR A 14 11.58 -7.31 -10.10
N ILE A 15 12.67 -6.58 -10.33
CA ILE A 15 13.14 -6.22 -11.67
C ILE A 15 14.42 -6.97 -12.06
N GLY A 16 14.87 -7.92 -11.25
CA GLY A 16 16.12 -8.64 -11.50
C GLY A 16 17.38 -7.83 -11.21
N SER A 17 17.30 -6.79 -10.38
CA SER A 17 18.47 -5.95 -10.10
C SER A 17 19.43 -6.59 -9.08
N PRO A 18 20.77 -6.40 -9.21
CA PRO A 18 21.73 -6.90 -8.23
C PRO A 18 21.48 -6.38 -6.81
N ALA A 19 20.92 -5.17 -6.67
CA ALA A 19 20.55 -4.60 -5.38
C ALA A 19 19.46 -5.44 -4.70
N GLN A 20 18.40 -5.78 -5.42
CA GLN A 20 17.33 -6.65 -4.92
C GLN A 20 17.83 -8.06 -4.59
N VAL A 21 18.77 -8.59 -5.38
CA VAL A 21 19.38 -9.90 -5.10
C VAL A 21 20.08 -9.92 -3.74
N ILE A 22 20.83 -8.86 -3.45
CA ILE A 22 21.53 -8.71 -2.17
C ILE A 22 20.54 -8.46 -1.03
N GLU A 23 19.59 -7.54 -1.22
CA GLU A 23 18.64 -7.13 -0.19
C GLU A 23 17.75 -8.27 0.29
N TYR A 24 17.21 -9.05 -0.65
CA TYR A 24 16.26 -10.13 -0.35
C TYR A 24 16.92 -11.52 -0.28
N ASN A 25 18.26 -11.59 -0.31
CA ASN A 25 19.04 -12.83 -0.33
C ASN A 25 18.56 -13.82 -1.42
N ILE A 26 18.29 -13.31 -2.62
CA ILE A 26 17.79 -14.12 -3.74
C ILE A 26 18.89 -15.08 -4.19
N VAL A 27 18.54 -16.35 -4.30
CA VAL A 27 19.41 -17.40 -4.82
C VAL A 27 19.24 -17.47 -6.34
N GLU A 28 20.34 -17.25 -7.05
CA GLU A 28 20.40 -17.38 -8.51
C GLU A 28 20.95 -18.77 -8.88
N ILE A 29 20.16 -19.54 -9.62
CA ILE A 29 20.59 -20.84 -10.15
C ILE A 29 20.92 -20.66 -11.63
N PRO A 30 22.20 -20.82 -12.04
CA PRO A 30 22.58 -20.69 -13.42
C PRO A 30 22.03 -21.85 -14.26
N PRO A 31 21.83 -21.63 -15.57
CA PRO A 31 21.37 -22.68 -16.45
C PRO A 31 22.41 -23.80 -16.58
N ILE A 32 21.93 -25.03 -16.76
CA ILE A 32 22.80 -26.17 -17.00
C ILE A 32 23.41 -26.04 -18.40
N ILE A 33 24.74 -26.10 -18.49
CA ILE A 33 25.46 -26.02 -19.77
C ILE A 33 24.95 -27.10 -20.73
N GLY A 34 24.55 -26.68 -21.93
CA GLY A 34 23.97 -27.56 -22.95
C GLY A 34 22.45 -27.71 -22.88
N THR A 35 21.76 -26.87 -22.10
CA THR A 35 20.29 -26.78 -22.05
C THR A 35 19.80 -25.38 -22.40
N ASP A 36 18.56 -25.26 -22.89
CA ASP A 36 17.87 -23.98 -23.14
C ASP A 36 17.20 -23.40 -21.89
N LYS A 37 17.52 -23.93 -20.70
CA LYS A 37 16.94 -23.41 -19.46
C LYS A 37 17.44 -21.98 -19.21
N PRO A 38 16.59 -21.06 -18.73
CA PRO A 38 17.04 -19.75 -18.25
C PRO A 38 17.65 -19.85 -16.85
N TYR A 39 18.09 -18.72 -16.31
CA TYR A 39 18.34 -18.58 -14.87
C TYR A 39 17.04 -18.77 -14.10
N GLU A 40 17.12 -19.48 -12.98
CA GLU A 40 16.01 -19.61 -12.02
C GLU A 40 16.36 -18.79 -10.76
N TYR A 41 15.38 -18.07 -10.22
CA TYR A 41 15.56 -17.21 -9.06
C TYR A 41 14.66 -17.68 -7.93
N PHE A 42 15.22 -17.78 -6.72
CA PHE A 42 14.49 -18.21 -5.54
C PHE A 42 14.67 -17.23 -4.40
N ILE A 43 13.57 -16.85 -3.76
CA ILE A 43 13.62 -16.06 -2.52
C ILE A 43 13.47 -17.00 -1.31
N PRO A 44 14.34 -16.92 -0.30
CA PRO A 44 14.16 -17.65 0.95
C PRO A 44 12.91 -17.15 1.71
N THR A 45 11.99 -18.06 2.03
CA THR A 45 10.79 -17.75 2.83
C THR A 45 10.74 -18.64 4.09
N LEU A 46 9.77 -18.41 4.97
CA LEU A 46 9.59 -19.24 6.18
C LEU A 46 9.16 -20.68 5.85
N GLU A 47 8.51 -20.88 4.72
CA GLU A 47 8.03 -22.17 4.21
C GLU A 47 9.07 -22.88 3.34
N GLY A 48 10.21 -22.23 3.07
CA GLY A 48 11.28 -22.71 2.19
C GLY A 48 11.51 -21.79 0.98
N PRO A 49 12.48 -22.11 0.11
CA PRO A 49 12.73 -21.30 -1.08
C PRO A 49 11.52 -21.29 -2.02
N MET A 50 11.08 -20.11 -2.46
CA MET A 50 10.01 -19.93 -3.42
C MET A 50 10.54 -19.34 -4.73
N GLU A 51 10.04 -19.82 -5.85
CA GLU A 51 10.40 -19.31 -7.18
C GLU A 51 9.94 -17.86 -7.34
N LEU A 52 10.77 -17.06 -8.00
CA LEU A 52 10.58 -15.63 -8.20
C LEU A 52 10.89 -15.28 -9.65
N HIS A 53 10.00 -14.53 -10.31
CA HIS A 53 10.20 -14.09 -11.69
C HIS A 53 10.27 -12.57 -11.77
N ALA A 54 11.01 -12.05 -12.76
CA ALA A 54 10.98 -10.62 -13.05
C ALA A 54 9.53 -10.18 -13.35
N GLY A 55 9.07 -9.14 -12.66
CA GLY A 55 7.70 -8.66 -12.68
C GLY A 55 6.85 -9.11 -11.48
N ASP A 56 7.24 -10.17 -10.77
CA ASP A 56 6.60 -10.56 -9.51
C ASP A 56 6.84 -9.52 -8.42
N TRP A 57 6.03 -9.55 -7.37
CA TRP A 57 6.13 -8.66 -6.22
C TRP A 57 6.77 -9.39 -5.04
N ILE A 58 7.76 -8.78 -4.42
CA ILE A 58 8.33 -9.22 -3.16
C ILE A 58 7.57 -8.47 -2.07
N ALA A 59 6.74 -9.19 -1.32
CA ALA A 59 6.01 -8.63 -0.18
C ALA A 59 6.83 -8.79 1.11
N THR A 60 6.73 -7.80 1.99
CA THR A 60 7.39 -7.79 3.29
C THR A 60 6.36 -7.87 4.41
N GLY A 61 6.55 -8.84 5.30
CA GLY A 61 5.71 -9.08 6.45
C GLY A 61 6.12 -8.27 7.68
N VAL A 62 5.35 -8.43 8.75
CA VAL A 62 5.50 -7.60 9.96
C VAL A 62 6.78 -7.90 10.74
N ASN A 63 7.41 -9.07 10.54
CA ASN A 63 8.67 -9.42 11.16
C ASN A 63 9.85 -9.30 10.18
N GLY A 64 9.64 -8.66 9.02
CA GLY A 64 10.65 -8.54 7.97
C GLY A 64 10.83 -9.80 7.12
N GLU A 65 9.93 -10.79 7.22
CA GLU A 65 9.92 -11.93 6.32
C GLU A 65 9.47 -11.52 4.91
N HIS A 66 10.01 -12.18 3.89
CA HIS A 66 9.71 -11.88 2.48
C HIS A 66 9.11 -13.09 1.76
N TRP A 67 8.20 -12.83 0.81
CA TRP A 67 7.67 -13.86 -0.07
C TRP A 67 7.28 -13.28 -1.43
N PRO A 68 7.34 -14.08 -2.51
CA PRO A 68 6.96 -13.63 -3.83
C PRO A 68 5.43 -13.72 -4.01
N ILE A 69 4.88 -12.78 -4.77
CA ILE A 69 3.49 -12.75 -5.21
C ILE A 69 3.48 -12.48 -6.70
N ALA A 70 2.88 -13.37 -7.48
CA ALA A 70 2.73 -13.17 -8.92
C ALA A 70 2.03 -11.84 -9.24
N ASP A 71 2.47 -11.13 -10.28
CA ASP A 71 1.95 -9.79 -10.63
C ASP A 71 0.42 -9.73 -10.78
N ASP A 72 -0.16 -10.73 -11.45
CA ASP A 72 -1.61 -10.76 -11.69
C ASP A 72 -2.39 -11.04 -10.38
N VAL A 73 -1.83 -11.85 -9.48
CA VAL A 73 -2.38 -12.08 -8.14
C VAL A 73 -2.28 -10.80 -7.33
N PHE A 74 -1.11 -10.16 -7.30
CA PHE A 74 -0.87 -8.94 -6.52
C PHE A 74 -1.87 -7.84 -6.92
N LYS A 75 -2.03 -7.59 -8.22
CA LYS A 75 -2.96 -6.58 -8.76
C LYS A 75 -4.43 -6.89 -8.46
N LYS A 76 -4.80 -8.16 -8.25
CA LYS A 76 -6.17 -8.56 -7.89
C LYS A 76 -6.42 -8.49 -6.38
N THR A 77 -5.39 -8.60 -5.54
CA THR A 77 -5.55 -8.75 -4.09
C THR A 77 -5.07 -7.55 -3.28
N TYR A 78 -4.30 -6.64 -3.87
CA TYR A 78 -3.77 -5.45 -3.19
C TYR A 78 -4.14 -4.16 -3.91
N ALA A 79 -4.31 -3.10 -3.12
CA ALA A 79 -4.51 -1.75 -3.59
C ALA A 79 -3.54 -0.82 -2.87
N LYS A 80 -3.02 0.18 -3.60
CA LYS A 80 -2.23 1.25 -2.98
C LYS A 80 -3.10 2.06 -2.03
N LEU A 81 -2.49 2.61 -0.99
CA LEU A 81 -3.14 3.61 -0.15
C LEU A 81 -3.54 4.83 -0.99
N PRO A 82 -4.67 5.48 -0.66
CA PRO A 82 -5.00 6.76 -1.25
C PRO A 82 -3.94 7.80 -0.88
N VAL A 83 -3.53 8.60 -1.86
CA VAL A 83 -2.72 9.80 -1.64
C VAL A 83 -3.66 10.97 -1.47
N ILE A 84 -3.52 11.72 -0.36
CA ILE A 84 -4.38 12.85 -0.03
C ILE A 84 -3.56 14.12 0.26
N PRO A 85 -4.16 15.31 0.06
CA PRO A 85 -3.52 16.58 0.43
C PRO A 85 -3.21 16.66 1.93
N TYR A 86 -2.15 17.41 2.27
CA TYR A 86 -1.71 17.59 3.65
C TYR A 86 -2.81 18.15 4.57
N ASN A 87 -3.58 19.13 4.10
CA ASN A 87 -4.66 19.74 4.86
C ASN A 87 -5.81 18.74 5.14
N VAL A 88 -6.15 17.87 4.19
CA VAL A 88 -7.13 16.78 4.38
C VAL A 88 -6.60 15.74 5.37
N ALA A 89 -5.31 15.39 5.28
CA ALA A 89 -4.67 14.48 6.23
C ALA A 89 -4.66 15.04 7.67
N ALA A 90 -4.38 16.34 7.83
CA ALA A 90 -4.43 17.02 9.12
C ALA A 90 -5.87 17.05 9.68
N PHE A 91 -6.85 17.31 8.81
CA PHE A 91 -8.27 17.28 9.16
C PHE A 91 -8.73 15.88 9.63
N ILE A 92 -8.37 14.80 8.92
CA ILE A 92 -8.68 13.42 9.33
C ILE A 92 -8.09 13.12 10.72
N LYS A 93 -6.84 13.53 10.99
CA LYS A 93 -6.20 13.35 12.30
C LYS A 93 -6.94 14.09 13.41
N LEU A 94 -7.30 15.35 13.16
CA LEU A 94 -8.09 16.15 14.08
C LEU A 94 -9.42 15.47 14.40
N CYS A 95 -10.17 15.06 13.38
CA CYS A 95 -11.46 14.39 13.54
C CYS A 95 -11.37 13.11 14.37
N LYS A 96 -10.38 12.24 14.09
CA LYS A 96 -10.14 11.03 14.90
C LYS A 96 -9.83 11.37 16.36
N GLY A 97 -9.02 12.40 16.62
CA GLY A 97 -8.69 12.86 17.98
C GLY A 97 -9.89 13.47 18.73
N SER A 98 -10.80 14.10 18.00
CA SER A 98 -12.03 14.70 18.52
C SER A 98 -13.23 13.74 18.55
N ASN A 99 -13.01 12.45 18.23
CA ASN A 99 -14.06 11.43 18.16
C ASN A 99 -15.21 11.78 17.20
N ILE A 100 -14.89 12.49 16.11
CA ILE A 100 -15.79 12.75 15.00
C ILE A 100 -15.83 11.50 14.11
N ASP A 101 -17.01 11.09 13.69
CA ASP A 101 -17.17 9.88 12.88
C ASP A 101 -16.94 10.14 11.38
N LEU A 102 -16.82 9.07 10.60
CA LEU A 102 -16.59 9.18 9.16
C LEU A 102 -17.75 9.87 8.44
N ARG A 103 -18.99 9.75 8.92
CA ARG A 103 -20.14 10.41 8.29
C ARG A 103 -19.94 11.92 8.38
N ASP A 104 -19.64 12.43 9.55
CA ASP A 104 -19.44 13.88 9.73
C ASP A 104 -18.25 14.41 8.93
N VAL A 105 -17.18 13.62 8.79
CA VAL A 105 -16.03 13.95 7.93
C VAL A 105 -16.43 14.06 6.46
N LEU A 106 -17.21 13.11 5.94
CA LEU A 106 -17.63 13.09 4.53
C LEU A 106 -18.66 14.19 4.18
N TYR A 107 -19.31 14.77 5.19
CA TYR A 107 -20.29 15.84 5.07
C TYR A 107 -19.82 17.15 5.73
N PHE A 108 -18.51 17.34 5.91
CA PHE A 108 -17.94 18.48 6.63
C PHE A 108 -18.46 19.85 6.16
N GLU A 109 -18.67 20.02 4.84
CA GLU A 109 -19.27 21.25 4.28
C GLU A 109 -20.70 21.52 4.72
N ASN A 110 -21.46 20.46 4.98
CA ASN A 110 -22.87 20.57 5.39
C ASN A 110 -23.03 20.79 6.90
N ASN A 111 -21.96 20.59 7.70
CA ASN A 111 -22.07 20.46 9.15
C ASN A 111 -21.34 21.54 9.98
N GLY A 112 -20.64 22.50 9.36
CA GLY A 112 -20.19 23.75 10.00
C GLY A 112 -19.42 23.58 11.32
N PHE A 113 -18.19 23.05 11.26
CA PHE A 113 -17.23 23.16 12.37
C PHE A 113 -16.46 24.47 12.20
N ASP A 114 -16.44 25.33 13.23
CA ASP A 114 -15.63 26.55 13.26
C ASP A 114 -14.12 26.19 13.35
N TYR A 115 -13.30 26.40 12.29
CA TYR A 115 -12.00 27.09 12.37
C TYR A 115 -11.34 27.45 11.00
N VAL A 116 -11.21 28.77 10.78
CA VAL A 116 -10.43 29.57 9.80
C VAL A 116 -10.87 29.55 8.31
N LYS A 117 -11.52 30.66 7.93
CA LYS A 117 -12.23 30.99 6.68
C LYS A 117 -11.55 30.75 5.32
N GLU A 118 -10.24 30.55 5.25
CA GLU A 118 -9.53 30.57 3.95
C GLU A 118 -9.17 29.18 3.40
N ASP A 119 -9.12 28.16 4.26
CA ASP A 119 -8.80 26.77 3.87
C ASP A 119 -9.99 25.79 4.00
N GLU A 120 -11.04 26.12 4.77
CA GLU A 120 -12.19 25.23 4.97
C GLU A 120 -12.98 24.95 3.69
N ALA A 121 -13.28 25.99 2.90
CA ALA A 121 -13.98 25.82 1.62
C ALA A 121 -13.19 24.88 0.70
N ARG A 122 -11.86 24.95 0.71
CA ARG A 122 -11.01 24.09 -0.12
C ARG A 122 -10.96 22.65 0.36
N ILE A 123 -10.93 22.41 1.68
CA ILE A 123 -10.94 21.05 2.24
C ILE A 123 -12.30 20.41 2.00
N GLY A 124 -13.35 21.15 2.28
CA GLY A 124 -14.73 20.76 2.04
C GLY A 124 -14.99 20.38 0.59
N ASP A 125 -14.73 21.30 -0.34
CA ASP A 125 -14.97 21.12 -1.77
C ASP A 125 -14.20 19.89 -2.27
N TRP A 126 -12.95 19.75 -1.81
CA TRP A 126 -12.13 18.60 -2.16
C TRP A 126 -12.70 17.29 -1.61
N ILE A 127 -13.16 17.26 -0.34
CA ILE A 127 -13.77 16.07 0.25
C ILE A 127 -15.04 15.69 -0.50
N ALA A 128 -15.88 16.67 -0.86
CA ALA A 128 -17.10 16.45 -1.63
C ALA A 128 -16.80 15.78 -2.98
N ASP A 129 -15.73 16.20 -3.68
CA ASP A 129 -15.30 15.61 -4.94
C ASP A 129 -14.54 14.27 -4.79
N HIS A 130 -14.13 13.90 -3.57
CA HIS A 130 -13.24 12.76 -3.30
C HIS A 130 -13.70 11.84 -2.16
N GLN A 131 -15.01 11.73 -1.92
CA GLN A 131 -15.56 10.99 -0.78
C GLN A 131 -15.05 9.54 -0.66
N ASP A 132 -14.98 8.79 -1.76
CA ASP A 132 -14.46 7.42 -1.75
C ASP A 132 -12.99 7.39 -1.30
N LYS A 133 -12.17 8.32 -1.81
CA LYS A 133 -10.75 8.42 -1.46
C LYS A 133 -10.58 8.76 0.03
N VAL A 134 -11.41 9.67 0.56
CA VAL A 134 -11.43 10.03 1.99
C VAL A 134 -11.88 8.85 2.85
N ALA A 135 -12.91 8.12 2.43
CA ALA A 135 -13.38 6.94 3.13
C ALA A 135 -12.30 5.85 3.22
N ARG A 136 -11.58 5.59 2.11
CA ARG A 136 -10.42 4.69 2.10
C ARG A 136 -9.30 5.22 3.00
N ALA A 137 -8.99 6.52 2.94
CA ALA A 137 -7.97 7.13 3.79
C ALA A 137 -8.30 6.97 5.28
N TRP A 138 -9.56 7.13 5.64
CA TRP A 138 -10.05 6.99 7.00
C TRP A 138 -9.97 5.55 7.52
N LEU A 139 -10.32 4.57 6.69
CA LEU A 139 -10.47 3.17 7.06
C LEU A 139 -9.17 2.36 6.95
N ASP A 140 -8.39 2.61 5.90
CA ASP A 140 -7.25 1.79 5.51
C ASP A 140 -5.90 2.50 5.72
N GLY A 141 -5.91 3.83 5.93
CA GLY A 141 -4.71 4.67 5.97
C GLY A 141 -4.48 5.40 4.66
N TYR A 142 -3.47 6.27 4.62
CA TYR A 142 -3.19 7.14 3.47
C TYR A 142 -1.71 7.53 3.39
N GLU A 143 -1.32 7.98 2.20
CA GLU A 143 -0.08 8.71 1.95
C GLU A 143 -0.40 10.20 1.80
N VAL A 144 0.58 11.06 2.06
CA VAL A 144 0.43 12.52 1.88
C VAL A 144 1.16 12.96 0.62
N GLU A 145 0.55 13.85 -0.16
CA GLU A 145 1.20 14.48 -1.32
C GLU A 145 2.54 15.12 -0.91
N LYS A 146 3.59 14.85 -1.69
CA LYS A 146 4.94 15.39 -1.49
C LYS A 146 5.07 16.80 -2.06
#